data_AF-A0A2N3DD03-F1
#
_entry.id   AF-A0A2N3DD03-F1
#
_cell.length_a   1.000
_cell.length_b   1.000
_cell.length_c   1.000
_cell.angle_alpha   90.00
_cell.angle_beta   90.00
_cell.angle_gamma   90.00
#
_symmetry.space_group_name_H-M   'P 1'
#
loop_
_entity.id
_entity.type
_entity.pdbx_description
1 polymer ?
#
loop_
_entity_poly.entity_id
_entity_poly.type
_entity_poly.pdbx_seq_one_letter_code
_entity_poly.pdbx_strand_id
1 'polypeptide(L)'
;GAGIWALACLAVVAILHRNVFAGLMAGLVVVSHWLLDWVVHVPDLTLNGQPPKFGLGLWDYPWVAIPLELALTLGAFAFYLRRTRGPAGPPAVLLGVLLLLQAVNWFGPHPEAAGPFLYVQALIAFAILTALAAWVGENRWLKKRGDLAFALQ
;
A
#
# COMPACT_ATOMS: atom_id res chain seq x y z
N GLY A 1 -18.85 -7.80 7.52
CA GLY A 1 -17.55 -7.09 7.35
C GLY A 1 -16.46 -8.11 7.12
N ALA A 2 -15.31 -7.70 6.57
CA ALA A 2 -14.07 -8.46 6.33
C ALA A 2 -14.16 -9.96 5.94
N GLY A 3 -14.64 -10.85 6.82
CA GLY A 3 -14.77 -12.29 6.56
C GLY A 3 -15.62 -12.64 5.33
N ILE A 4 -16.73 -11.93 5.07
CA ILE A 4 -17.53 -12.14 3.85
C ILE A 4 -16.70 -11.83 2.60
N TRP A 5 -15.97 -10.70 2.62
CA TRP A 5 -15.09 -10.32 1.53
C TRP A 5 -13.90 -11.27 1.37
N ALA A 6 -13.35 -11.77 2.48
CA ALA A 6 -12.26 -12.74 2.47
C ALA A 6 -12.70 -14.07 1.84
N LEU A 7 -13.88 -14.57 2.20
CA LEU A 7 -14.46 -15.77 1.58
C LEU A 7 -14.79 -15.54 0.10
N ALA A 8 -15.31 -14.37 -0.26
CA ALA A 8 -15.58 -14.01 -1.65
C ALA A 8 -14.29 -13.96 -2.48
N CYS A 9 -13.25 -13.25 -2.02
CA CYS A 9 -11.96 -13.18 -2.70
C CYS A 9 -11.29 -14.54 -2.80
N LEU A 10 -11.34 -15.35 -1.74
CA LEU A 10 -10.87 -16.73 -1.76
C LEU A 10 -11.56 -17.53 -2.86
N ALA A 11 -12.89 -17.52 -2.88
CA ALA A 11 -13.68 -18.29 -3.84
C ALA A 11 -13.38 -17.85 -5.27
N VAL A 12 -13.39 -16.54 -5.53
CA VAL A 12 -13.10 -15.97 -6.86
C VAL A 12 -11.71 -16.39 -7.34
N VAL A 13 -10.68 -16.20 -6.51
CA VAL A 13 -9.29 -16.53 -6.89
C VAL A 13 -9.11 -18.05 -7.03
N ALA A 14 -9.67 -18.85 -6.12
CA ALA A 14 -9.59 -20.30 -6.18
C ALA A 14 -10.26 -20.87 -7.44
N ILE A 15 -11.41 -20.33 -7.84
CA ILE A 15 -12.15 -20.76 -9.03
C ILE A 15 -11.43 -20.32 -10.31
N LEU A 16 -11.09 -19.02 -10.43
CA LEU A 16 -10.48 -18.47 -11.64
C LEU A 16 -9.10 -19.07 -11.92
N HIS A 17 -8.29 -19.28 -10.87
CA HIS A 17 -6.95 -19.85 -11.01
C HIS A 17 -6.92 -21.37 -10.78
N ARG A 18 -8.06 -22.00 -10.50
CA ARG A 18 -8.19 -23.44 -10.14
C ARG A 18 -7.17 -23.87 -9.08
N ASN A 19 -6.90 -23.00 -8.11
CA ASN A 19 -5.87 -23.17 -7.10
C ASN A 19 -6.36 -22.68 -5.74
N VAL A 20 -6.73 -23.63 -4.88
CA VAL A 20 -7.24 -23.34 -3.53
C VAL A 20 -6.21 -22.62 -2.68
N PHE A 21 -4.92 -22.94 -2.82
CA PHE A 21 -3.86 -22.26 -2.07
C PHE A 21 -3.77 -20.78 -2.44
N ALA A 22 -3.85 -20.45 -3.74
CA ALA A 22 -3.90 -19.06 -4.20
C ALA A 22 -5.13 -18.33 -3.64
N GLY A 23 -6.29 -18.99 -3.63
CA GLY A 23 -7.50 -18.47 -3.00
C GLY A 23 -7.33 -18.22 -1.50
N LEU A 24 -6.75 -19.16 -0.76
CA LEU A 24 -6.48 -19.01 0.67
C LEU A 24 -5.57 -17.81 0.94
N MET A 25 -4.51 -17.63 0.14
CA MET A 25 -3.64 -16.46 0.26
C MET A 25 -4.40 -15.15 0.02
N ALA A 26 -5.25 -15.10 -1.01
CA ALA A 26 -6.08 -13.92 -1.28
C ALA A 26 -7.04 -13.61 -0.11
N GLY A 27 -7.71 -14.62 0.44
CA GLY A 27 -8.58 -14.47 1.60
C GLY A 27 -7.83 -13.98 2.85
N LEU A 28 -6.64 -14.52 3.12
CA LEU A 28 -5.80 -14.09 4.24
C LEU A 28 -5.36 -12.63 4.12
N VAL A 29 -4.99 -12.18 2.92
CA VAL A 29 -4.66 -10.77 2.68
C VAL A 29 -5.86 -9.87 2.99
N VAL A 30 -7.08 -10.26 2.62
CA VAL A 30 -8.28 -9.48 2.95
C VAL A 30 -8.53 -9.42 4.46
N VAL A 31 -8.38 -10.54 5.18
CA VAL A 31 -8.54 -10.55 6.65
C VAL A 31 -7.46 -9.71 7.33
N SER A 32 -6.23 -9.71 6.81
CA SER A 32 -5.14 -8.91 7.40
C SER A 32 -5.44 -7.41 7.40
N HIS A 33 -6.27 -6.93 6.47
CA HIS A 33 -6.63 -5.52 6.41
C HIS A 33 -7.40 -5.08 7.66
N TRP A 34 -8.43 -5.84 8.06
CA TRP A 34 -9.18 -5.55 9.28
C TRP A 34 -8.30 -5.56 10.53
N LEU A 35 -7.32 -6.47 10.61
CA LEU A 35 -6.39 -6.53 11.74
C LEU A 35 -5.46 -5.30 11.79
N LEU A 36 -4.96 -4.86 10.64
CA LEU A 36 -4.14 -3.65 10.55
C LEU A 36 -4.97 -2.41 10.86
N ASP A 37 -6.20 -2.34 10.37
CA ASP A 37 -7.14 -1.26 10.66
C ASP A 37 -7.37 -1.16 12.15
N TRP A 38 -7.57 -2.29 12.84
CA TRP A 38 -7.76 -2.29 14.29
C TRP A 38 -6.61 -1.62 15.06
N VAL A 39 -5.38 -1.71 14.56
CA VAL A 39 -4.23 -1.03 15.14
C VAL A 39 -4.26 0.47 14.84
N VAL A 40 -4.54 0.87 13.60
CA VAL A 40 -4.34 2.25 13.16
C VAL A 40 -5.55 3.16 13.36
N HIS A 41 -6.76 2.63 13.16
CA HIS A 41 -8.00 3.39 13.22
C HIS A 41 -8.43 3.67 14.66
N VAL A 42 -9.09 4.82 14.83
CA VAL A 42 -9.91 5.14 16.00
C VAL A 42 -11.03 4.09 16.17
N PRO A 43 -11.77 4.07 17.30
CA PRO A 43 -12.88 3.13 17.49
C PRO A 43 -14.07 3.35 16.51
N ASP A 44 -13.88 2.99 15.24
CA ASP A 44 -14.85 3.08 14.14
C ASP A 44 -15.15 1.72 13.49
N LEU A 45 -14.33 0.70 13.75
CA LEU A 45 -14.47 -0.63 13.14
C LEU A 45 -15.51 -1.49 13.86
N THR A 46 -16.21 -2.32 13.09
CA THR A 46 -17.13 -3.33 13.65
C THR A 46 -16.84 -4.69 13.02
N LEU A 47 -17.20 -5.77 13.72
CA LEU A 47 -17.05 -7.12 13.16
C LEU A 47 -18.17 -7.43 12.15
N ASN A 48 -19.40 -7.04 12.48
CA ASN A 48 -20.62 -7.39 11.75
C ASN A 48 -21.50 -6.17 11.41
N GLY A 49 -20.98 -4.95 11.50
CA GLY A 49 -21.77 -3.73 11.29
C GLY A 49 -22.55 -3.28 12.53
N GLN A 50 -22.44 -4.01 13.64
CA GLN A 50 -23.07 -3.66 14.92
C GLN A 50 -22.00 -3.30 15.97
N PRO A 51 -22.36 -2.52 17.00
CA PRO A 51 -21.51 -2.31 18.16
C PRO A 51 -21.12 -3.63 18.84
N PRO A 52 -19.99 -3.70 19.57
CA PRO A 52 -19.08 -2.60 19.91
C PRO A 52 -18.16 -2.18 18.75
N LYS A 53 -17.66 -0.95 18.82
CA LYS A 53 -16.64 -0.46 17.88
C LYS A 53 -15.23 -0.76 18.40
N PHE A 54 -14.31 -1.07 17.50
CA PHE A 54 -12.92 -1.44 17.81
C PHE A 54 -11.96 -0.49 17.09
N GLY A 55 -10.79 -0.25 17.69
CA GLY A 55 -9.72 0.56 17.13
C GLY A 55 -8.78 1.05 18.25
N LEU A 56 -7.47 1.04 18.00
CA LEU A 56 -6.45 1.50 18.95
C LEU A 56 -5.99 2.95 18.68
N GLY A 57 -6.31 3.52 17.52
CA GLY A 57 -6.06 4.92 17.19
C GLY A 57 -4.58 5.28 17.05
N LEU A 58 -3.73 4.38 16.53
CA LEU A 58 -2.28 4.66 16.41
C LEU A 58 -2.01 5.94 15.57
N TRP A 59 -2.87 6.26 14.59
CA TRP A 59 -2.77 7.49 13.78
C TRP A 59 -3.11 8.78 14.52
N ASP A 60 -3.71 8.73 15.71
CA ASP A 60 -3.91 9.92 16.56
C ASP A 60 -2.61 10.41 17.21
N TYR A 61 -1.51 9.66 17.07
CA TYR A 61 -0.19 10.01 17.60
C TYR A 61 0.78 10.35 16.46
N PRO A 62 0.87 11.63 16.02
CA PRO A 62 1.74 12.03 14.91
C PRO A 62 3.20 11.62 15.08
N TRP A 63 3.72 11.61 16.31
CA TRP A 63 5.09 11.21 16.63
C TRP A 63 5.35 9.70 16.48
N VAL A 64 4.30 8.88 16.39
CA VAL A 64 4.38 7.46 15.98
C VAL A 64 4.07 7.32 14.49
N ALA A 65 3.00 7.97 14.04
CA ALA A 65 2.48 7.82 12.69
C ALA A 65 3.48 8.26 11.62
N ILE A 66 4.02 9.47 11.77
CA ILE A 66 4.96 10.05 10.79
C ILE A 66 6.23 9.18 10.65
N PRO A 67 6.93 8.79 11.73
CA PRO A 67 8.07 7.88 11.60
C PRO A 67 7.72 6.52 11.00
N LEU A 68 6.57 5.95 11.36
CA LEU A 68 6.14 4.65 10.83
C LEU A 68 5.86 4.71 9.32
N GLU A 69 5.14 5.73 8.86
CA GLU A 69 4.84 5.96 7.45
C GLU A 69 6.13 6.22 6.63
N LEU A 70 7.06 7.01 7.17
CA LEU A 70 8.37 7.23 6.55
C LEU A 70 9.19 5.94 6.49
N ALA A 71 9.24 5.17 7.58
CA ALA A 71 9.99 3.92 7.64
C ALA A 71 9.46 2.89 6.63
N LEU A 72 8.14 2.75 6.51
CA LEU A 72 7.52 1.87 5.53
C LEU A 72 7.80 2.33 4.10
N THR A 73 7.64 3.63 3.81
CA THR A 73 7.85 4.20 2.47
C THR A 73 9.32 4.08 2.04
N LEU A 74 10.25 4.52 2.88
CA LEU A 74 11.69 4.46 2.61
C LEU A 74 12.20 3.01 2.62
N GLY A 75 11.65 2.15 3.49
CA GLY A 75 11.95 0.73 3.54
C GLY A 75 11.55 0.00 2.26
N ALA A 76 10.31 0.23 1.79
CA ALA A 76 9.82 -0.31 0.52
C ALA A 76 10.64 0.21 -0.67
N PHE A 77 10.98 1.50 -0.67
CA PHE A 77 11.84 2.11 -1.68
C PHE A 77 13.24 1.50 -1.72
N ALA A 78 13.89 1.38 -0.55
CA ALA A 78 15.20 0.76 -0.42
C ALA A 78 15.16 -0.71 -0.85
N PHE A 79 14.11 -1.44 -0.48
CA PHE A 79 13.89 -2.81 -0.94
C PHE A 79 13.76 -2.89 -2.46
N TYR A 80 12.94 -2.02 -3.07
CA TYR A 80 12.77 -1.95 -4.53
C TYR A 80 14.09 -1.71 -5.26
N LEU A 81 14.89 -0.72 -4.82
CA LEU A 81 16.20 -0.44 -5.39
C LEU A 81 17.20 -1.59 -5.20
N ARG A 82 17.14 -2.28 -4.06
CA ARG A 82 17.98 -3.47 -3.81
C ARG A 82 17.63 -4.60 -4.77
N ARG A 83 16.36 -4.76 -5.14
CA ARG A 83 15.89 -5.85 -6.01
C ARG A 83 15.91 -5.54 -7.50
N THR A 84 16.10 -4.28 -7.91
CA THR A 84 16.10 -3.86 -9.32
C THR A 84 17.42 -3.23 -9.77
N ARG A 85 17.71 -3.24 -11.08
CA ARG A 85 18.79 -2.50 -11.73
C ARG A 85 18.21 -1.54 -12.77
N GLY A 86 18.96 -0.48 -13.08
CA GLY A 86 18.55 0.59 -14.01
C GLY A 86 18.87 1.98 -13.46
N PRO A 87 18.53 3.06 -14.20
CA PRO A 87 18.72 4.44 -13.78
C PRO A 87 18.02 4.73 -12.44
N ALA A 88 18.68 5.54 -11.60
CA ALA A 88 18.14 5.95 -10.30
C ALA A 88 17.16 7.14 -10.40
N GLY A 89 17.17 7.88 -11.52
CA GLY A 89 16.30 9.04 -11.74
C GLY A 89 14.81 8.70 -11.60
N PRO A 90 14.26 7.74 -12.37
CA PRO A 90 12.85 7.40 -12.29
C PRO A 90 12.34 7.06 -10.88
N PRO A 91 12.96 6.13 -10.12
CA PRO A 91 12.52 5.84 -8.76
C PRO A 91 12.71 7.04 -7.82
N ALA A 92 13.73 7.88 -8.00
CA ALA A 92 13.90 9.09 -7.20
C ALA A 92 12.76 10.10 -7.42
N VAL A 93 12.27 10.26 -8.66
CA VAL A 93 11.10 11.09 -8.98
C VAL A 93 9.85 10.54 -8.27
N LEU A 94 9.61 9.23 -8.37
CA LEU A 94 8.48 8.58 -7.68
C LEU A 94 8.54 8.80 -6.17
N LEU A 95 9.71 8.61 -5.55
CA LEU A 95 9.89 8.87 -4.12
C LEU A 95 9.63 10.35 -3.78
N GLY A 96 10.15 11.29 -4.59
CA GLY A 96 9.92 12.71 -4.40
C GLY A 96 8.43 13.08 -4.42
N VAL A 97 7.67 12.53 -5.38
CA VAL A 97 6.22 12.76 -5.47
C VAL A 97 5.49 12.12 -4.29
N LEU A 98 5.86 10.89 -3.89
CA LEU A 98 5.29 10.24 -2.71
C LEU A 98 5.50 11.08 -1.44
N LEU A 99 6.73 11.54 -1.20
CA LEU A 99 7.05 12.36 -0.04
C LEU A 99 6.39 13.75 -0.09
N LEU A 100 6.24 14.33 -1.28
CA LEU A 100 5.51 15.59 -1.46
C LEU A 100 4.03 15.41 -1.12
N LEU A 101 3.37 14.38 -1.65
CA LEU A 101 1.98 14.08 -1.33
C LEU A 101 1.81 13.73 0.14
N GLN A 102 2.77 13.03 0.74
CA GLN A 102 2.77 12.74 2.17
C GLN A 102 2.89 14.02 3.02
N ALA A 103 3.75 14.97 2.62
CA ALA A 103 3.85 16.26 3.28
C ALA A 103 2.55 17.06 3.15
N VAL A 104 1.90 17.04 1.98
CA VAL A 104 0.57 17.66 1.78
C VAL A 104 -0.47 16.98 2.68
N ASN A 105 -0.42 15.65 2.85
CA ASN A 105 -1.33 14.93 3.74
C ASN A 105 -1.17 15.34 5.20
N TRP A 106 0.06 15.51 5.71
CA TRP A 106 0.28 15.90 7.11
C TRP A 106 0.04 17.37 7.40
N PHE A 107 0.46 18.26 6.50
CA PHE A 107 0.49 19.71 6.75
C PHE A 107 -0.60 20.48 6.00
N GLY A 108 -1.31 19.82 5.09
CA GLY A 108 -2.41 20.43 4.34
C GLY A 108 -3.65 20.67 5.22
N PRO A 109 -4.50 21.65 4.84
CA PRO A 109 -5.77 21.86 5.52
C PRO A 109 -6.64 20.62 5.35
N HIS A 110 -7.16 20.10 6.46
CA HIS A 110 -8.06 18.96 6.43
C HIS A 110 -9.46 19.43 6.02
N PRO A 111 -10.12 18.76 5.07
CA PRO A 111 -11.47 19.12 4.66
C PRO A 111 -12.46 18.90 5.81
N GLU A 112 -13.34 19.87 6.05
CA GLU A 112 -14.37 19.78 7.11
C GLU A 112 -15.38 18.65 6.86
N ALA A 113 -15.58 18.28 5.59
CA ALA A 113 -16.44 17.19 5.18
C ALA A 113 -15.88 16.47 3.96
N ALA A 114 -16.14 15.17 3.89
CA ALA A 114 -15.87 14.39 2.70
C ALA A 114 -16.88 14.78 1.60
N GLY A 115 -16.38 15.15 0.42
CA GLY A 115 -17.19 15.59 -0.71
C GLY A 115 -16.62 15.14 -2.06
N PRO A 116 -17.35 15.35 -3.16
CA PRO A 116 -16.95 14.89 -4.48
C PRO A 116 -15.54 15.34 -4.89
N PHE A 117 -15.17 16.56 -4.52
CA PHE A 117 -13.85 17.11 -4.79
C PHE A 117 -12.73 16.26 -4.17
N LEU A 118 -12.86 15.92 -2.87
CA LEU A 118 -11.87 15.10 -2.16
C LEU A 118 -11.71 13.72 -2.82
N TYR A 119 -12.82 13.09 -3.19
CA TYR A 119 -12.80 11.76 -3.82
C TYR A 119 -12.16 11.78 -5.21
N VAL A 120 -12.52 12.76 -6.05
CA VAL A 120 -11.93 12.92 -7.39
C VAL A 120 -10.45 13.26 -7.28
N GLN A 121 -10.07 14.14 -6.38
CA GLN A 121 -8.67 14.46 -6.10
C GLN A 121 -7.87 13.22 -5.68
N ALA A 122 -8.41 12.41 -4.76
CA ALA A 122 -7.75 11.18 -4.31
C ALA A 122 -7.58 10.18 -5.47
N LEU A 123 -8.61 9.98 -6.30
CA LEU A 123 -8.54 9.12 -7.49
C LEU A 123 -7.47 9.62 -8.48
N ILE A 124 -7.39 10.92 -8.73
CA ILE A 124 -6.37 11.51 -9.59
C ILE A 124 -4.98 11.30 -9.00
N ALA A 125 -4.79 11.54 -7.70
CA ALA A 125 -3.51 11.32 -7.02
C ALA A 125 -3.06 9.86 -7.15
N PHE A 126 -3.96 8.90 -6.90
CA PHE A 126 -3.65 7.47 -7.08
C PHE A 126 -3.35 7.11 -8.54
N ALA A 127 -4.08 7.68 -9.51
CA ALA A 127 -3.82 7.45 -10.93
C ALA A 127 -2.43 7.97 -11.34
N ILE A 128 -2.04 9.17 -10.89
CA ILE A 128 -0.71 9.74 -11.14
C ILE A 128 0.38 8.86 -10.52
N LEU A 129 0.24 8.48 -9.25
CA LEU A 129 1.22 7.62 -8.57
C LEU A 129 1.34 6.25 -9.25
N THR A 130 0.23 5.68 -9.70
CA THR A 130 0.22 4.40 -10.42
C THR A 130 0.91 4.53 -11.77
N ALA A 131 0.66 5.59 -12.52
CA ALA A 131 1.32 5.86 -13.79
C ALA A 131 2.84 6.07 -13.62
N LEU A 132 3.25 6.82 -12.59
CA LEU A 132 4.66 6.98 -12.25
C LEU A 132 5.30 5.65 -11.86
N ALA A 133 4.62 4.83 -11.05
CA ALA A 133 5.12 3.50 -10.68
C ALA A 133 5.27 2.58 -11.89
N ALA A 134 4.32 2.61 -12.84
CA ALA A 134 4.41 1.87 -14.10
C ALA A 134 5.63 2.34 -14.93
N TRP A 135 5.80 3.65 -15.10
CA TRP A 135 6.97 4.22 -15.79
C TRP A 135 8.29 3.82 -15.11
N VAL A 136 8.36 3.85 -13.77
CA VAL A 136 9.53 3.39 -13.02
C VAL A 136 9.81 1.89 -13.26
N GLY A 137 8.76 1.08 -13.38
CA GLY A 137 8.84 -0.35 -13.70
C GLY A 137 9.32 -0.62 -15.12
N GLU A 138 8.93 0.19 -16.10
CA GLU A 138 9.40 0.07 -17.49
C GLU A 138 10.89 0.43 -17.64
N ASN A 139 11.41 1.30 -16.78
CA ASN A 139 12.79 1.76 -16.83
C ASN A 139 13.75 0.93 -15.96
N ARG A 140 13.28 -0.10 -15.25
CA ARG A 140 14.09 -0.93 -14.34
C ARG A 140 13.74 -2.40 -14.45
N TRP A 141 14.73 -3.26 -14.30
CA TRP A 141 14.55 -4.70 -14.37
C TRP A 141 14.94 -5.38 -13.06
N LEU A 142 14.30 -6.52 -12.77
CA LEU A 142 14.62 -7.33 -11.59
C LEU A 142 16.02 -7.92 -11.68
N LYS A 143 16.77 -7.86 -10.59
CA LYS A 143 18.04 -8.59 -10.45
C LYS A 143 17.73 -10.10 -10.37
N LYS A 144 18.05 -10.85 -11.44
CA LYS A 144 18.08 -12.32 -11.38
C LYS A 144 19.19 -12.73 -10.40
N ARG A 145 18.90 -13.66 -9.49
CA ARG A 145 19.93 -14.32 -8.68
C ARG A 145 20.70 -15.25 -9.64
N GLY A 146 21.83 -14.81 -10.19
CA GLY A 146 22.61 -15.59 -11.15
C GLY A 146 23.75 -14.87 -11.89
N ASP A 147 23.76 -13.53 -11.95
CA ASP A 147 24.78 -12.76 -12.71
C ASP A 147 26.18 -12.69 -12.05
N LEU A 148 26.61 -13.74 -11.32
CA LEU A 148 28.02 -13.88 -10.92
C LEU A 148 28.87 -14.52 -12.04
N ALA A 149 28.25 -15.10 -13.07
CA ALA A 149 28.97 -15.74 -14.17
C ALA A 149 29.55 -14.77 -15.21
N PHE A 150 29.11 -13.51 -15.26
CA PHE A 150 29.58 -12.51 -16.23
C PHE A 150 30.51 -11.44 -15.64
N ALA A 151 30.92 -11.58 -14.38
CA ALA A 151 31.90 -10.67 -13.75
C ALA A 151 33.36 -11.13 -13.94
N LEU A 152 33.61 -12.22 -14.68
CA LEU A 152 34.93 -12.83 -14.89
C LEU A 152 35.21 -13.28 -16.33
N GLN A 153 34.63 -12.60 -17.34
CA GLN A 153 35.04 -12.72 -18.75
C GLN A 153 35.32 -11.34 -19.31
#